data_AF-A0A9C9GPA6-F1
#
_entry.id   AF-A0A9C9GPA6-F1
#
_cell.length_a   1.000
_cell.length_b   1.000
_cell.length_c   1.000
_cell.angle_alpha   90.00
_cell.angle_beta   90.00
_cell.angle_gamma   90.00
#
_symmetry.space_group_name_H-M   'P 1'
#
loop_
_entity.id
_entity.type
_entity.pdbx_description
1 polymer ?
#
loop_
_entity_poly.entity_id
_entity_poly.type
_entity_poly.pdbx_seq_one_letter_code
_entity_poly.pdbx_strand_id
1 'polypeptide(L)'
;MLVELSAYDLSMAAILVVLLGLLSTVMKLGIARQLYIAAARTTIQLLLIGLILKTLFASTSLLFVLLIALIMISVAGWEILSRQQRKLKGWWGFGISTGSLFVSSFLITLLCLFTVIQADPWYSPQYAIPLLGMLLGNTMTGIALGMDRLVQNAWQQRPVIEQRLMLGQTAEQAITDIRREAMRAGMIPIINSMAAAGLVSLPGMMTGQILAGAAPVEAVKYQILIMFMISSGTGLGVISVLWLISKRLFDERERLCFKCLLKPEKLTNRTKVQ
;
A
#
# COMPACT_ATOMS: atom_id res chain seq x y z
N MET A 1 -17.31 8.40 27.25
CA MET A 1 -18.44 9.00 26.50
C MET A 1 -17.87 9.39 25.14
N LEU A 2 -18.30 8.75 24.06
CA LEU A 2 -17.79 9.05 22.71
C LEU A 2 -18.46 10.33 22.21
N VAL A 3 -17.68 11.24 21.62
CA VAL A 3 -18.24 12.45 20.99
C VAL A 3 -18.92 12.02 19.69
N GLU A 4 -20.23 12.21 19.60
CA GLU A 4 -20.97 11.95 18.36
C GLU A 4 -20.67 13.05 17.34
N LEU A 5 -20.11 12.66 16.21
CA LEU A 5 -19.79 13.57 15.10
C LEU A 5 -21.02 13.78 14.23
N SER A 6 -21.40 15.04 14.03
CA SER A 6 -22.47 15.42 13.11
C SER A 6 -21.94 15.56 11.67
N ALA A 7 -22.86 15.51 10.70
CA ALA A 7 -22.55 15.86 9.31
C ALA A 7 -21.97 17.28 9.20
N TYR A 8 -22.34 18.19 10.11
CA TYR A 8 -21.80 19.54 10.19
C TYR A 8 -20.29 19.53 10.50
N ASP A 9 -19.85 18.75 11.48
CA ASP A 9 -18.43 18.68 11.89
C ASP A 9 -17.56 18.13 10.76
N LEU A 10 -18.06 17.09 10.08
CA LEU A 10 -17.40 16.52 8.90
C LEU A 10 -17.35 17.53 7.73
N SER A 11 -18.39 18.33 7.54
CA SER A 11 -18.42 19.37 6.50
C SER A 11 -17.40 20.47 6.78
N MET A 12 -17.20 20.83 8.06
CA MET A 12 -16.20 21.82 8.46
C MET A 12 -14.77 21.31 8.18
N ALA A 13 -14.49 20.03 8.45
CA ALA A 13 -13.24 19.41 8.06
C ALA A 13 -13.06 19.34 6.52
N ALA A 14 -14.13 19.07 5.78
CA ALA A 14 -14.09 19.03 4.31
C ALA A 14 -13.73 20.40 3.70
N ILE A 15 -14.15 21.52 4.32
CA ILE A 15 -13.77 22.87 3.87
C ILE A 15 -12.25 23.06 3.89
N LEU A 16 -11.52 22.49 4.87
CA LEU A 16 -10.06 22.58 4.90
C LEU A 16 -9.41 21.90 3.69
N VAL A 17 -9.96 20.78 3.24
CA VAL A 17 -9.50 20.08 2.03
C VAL A 17 -9.83 20.90 0.78
N VAL A 18 -11.00 21.54 0.74
CA VAL A 18 -11.39 22.45 -0.35
C VAL A 18 -10.41 23.62 -0.46
N LEU A 19 -10.12 24.29 0.66
CA LEU A 19 -9.18 25.40 0.74
C LEU A 19 -7.78 24.99 0.31
N LEU A 20 -7.28 23.83 0.75
CA LEU A 20 -5.98 23.32 0.31
C LEU A 20 -5.93 23.10 -1.21
N GLY A 21 -7.01 22.56 -1.78
CA GLY A 21 -7.11 22.40 -3.24
C GLY A 21 -7.15 23.74 -3.98
N LEU A 22 -7.80 24.76 -3.43
CA LEU A 22 -7.81 26.13 -4.01
C LEU A 22 -6.44 26.79 -3.94
N LEU A 23 -5.73 26.67 -2.80
CA LEU A 23 -4.36 27.16 -2.69
C LEU A 23 -3.44 26.44 -3.68
N SER A 24 -3.64 25.13 -3.86
CA SER A 24 -2.89 24.34 -4.84
C SER A 24 -3.11 24.79 -6.29
N THR A 25 -4.32 25.21 -6.67
CA THR A 25 -4.59 25.76 -8.01
C THR A 25 -3.97 27.14 -8.19
N VAL A 26 -4.05 28.00 -7.18
CA VAL A 26 -3.42 29.34 -7.19
C VAL A 26 -1.90 29.20 -7.34
N MET A 27 -1.28 28.26 -6.64
CA MET A 27 0.15 27.97 -6.70
C MET A 27 0.57 27.09 -7.90
N LYS A 28 -0.36 26.69 -8.78
CA LYS A 28 -0.11 25.84 -9.97
C LYS A 28 0.59 24.51 -9.66
N LEU A 29 0.33 23.90 -8.50
CA LEU A 29 0.98 22.65 -8.06
C LEU A 29 0.43 21.40 -8.77
N GLY A 30 -0.70 21.50 -9.48
CA GLY A 30 -1.25 20.40 -10.29
C GLY A 30 -1.90 19.24 -9.51
N ILE A 31 -2.00 19.32 -8.17
CA ILE A 31 -2.53 18.24 -7.32
C ILE A 31 -4.00 18.43 -6.94
N ALA A 32 -4.60 19.61 -7.15
CA ALA A 32 -5.96 19.93 -6.69
C ALA A 32 -7.02 18.92 -7.15
N ARG A 33 -7.02 18.54 -8.44
CA ARG A 33 -7.95 17.54 -8.97
C ARG A 33 -7.77 16.17 -8.31
N GLN A 34 -6.52 15.76 -8.07
CA GLN A 34 -6.21 14.49 -7.41
C GLN A 34 -6.68 14.52 -5.95
N LEU A 35 -6.47 15.63 -5.25
CA LEU A 35 -6.89 15.83 -3.88
C LEU A 35 -8.41 15.75 -3.72
N TYR A 36 -9.18 16.43 -4.58
CA TYR A 36 -10.65 16.39 -4.52
C TYR A 36 -11.23 15.02 -4.85
N ILE A 37 -10.67 14.35 -5.87
CA ILE A 37 -11.09 12.97 -6.19
C ILE A 37 -10.77 12.03 -5.03
N ALA A 38 -9.60 12.15 -4.41
CA ALA A 38 -9.21 11.35 -3.26
C ALA A 38 -10.14 11.60 -2.06
N ALA A 39 -10.45 12.86 -1.74
CA ALA A 39 -11.33 13.23 -0.64
C ALA A 39 -12.76 12.71 -0.82
N ALA A 40 -13.33 12.87 -2.03
CA ALA A 40 -14.64 12.34 -2.37
C ALA A 40 -14.66 10.80 -2.28
N ARG A 41 -13.64 10.15 -2.87
CA ARG A 41 -13.48 8.69 -2.82
C ARG A 41 -13.40 8.18 -1.38
N THR A 42 -12.59 8.81 -0.53
CA THR A 42 -12.46 8.45 0.90
C THR A 42 -13.78 8.59 1.64
N THR A 43 -14.50 9.70 1.43
CA THR A 43 -15.79 9.93 2.08
C THR A 43 -16.81 8.85 1.72
N ILE A 44 -16.96 8.57 0.42
CA ILE A 44 -17.88 7.55 -0.08
C ILE A 44 -17.46 6.16 0.42
N GLN A 45 -16.18 5.81 0.33
CA GLN A 45 -15.68 4.51 0.75
C GLN A 45 -15.83 4.26 2.26
N LEU A 46 -15.56 5.26 3.10
CA LEU A 46 -15.70 5.13 4.55
C LEU A 46 -17.17 5.05 5.00
N LEU A 47 -18.08 5.76 4.34
CA LEU A 47 -19.51 5.62 4.61
C LEU A 47 -20.03 4.24 4.19
N LEU A 48 -19.64 3.77 3.00
CA LEU A 48 -20.00 2.45 2.50
C LEU A 48 -19.45 1.33 3.40
N ILE A 49 -18.17 1.39 3.80
CA ILE A 49 -17.59 0.37 4.68
C ILE A 49 -18.28 0.35 6.04
N GLY A 50 -18.68 1.51 6.58
CA GLY A 50 -19.46 1.58 7.82
C GLY A 50 -20.79 0.83 7.73
N LEU A 51 -21.52 1.00 6.62
CA LEU A 51 -22.77 0.26 6.36
C LEU A 51 -22.52 -1.24 6.19
N ILE A 52 -21.49 -1.62 5.42
CA ILE A 52 -21.12 -3.02 5.20
C ILE A 52 -20.75 -3.70 6.51
N LEU A 53 -19.89 -3.07 7.33
CA LEU A 53 -19.47 -3.62 8.62
C LEU A 53 -20.64 -3.80 9.58
N LYS A 54 -21.62 -2.89 9.60
CA LYS A 54 -22.85 -3.05 10.40
C LYS A 54 -23.60 -4.33 10.02
N THR A 55 -23.79 -4.58 8.73
CA THR A 55 -24.46 -5.82 8.26
C THR A 55 -23.62 -7.06 8.52
N LEU A 56 -22.31 -6.94 8.34
CA LEU A 56 -21.38 -8.05 8.45
C LEU A 56 -21.16 -8.47 9.90
N PHE A 57 -21.19 -7.55 10.86
CA PHE A 57 -21.18 -7.88 12.29
C PHE A 57 -22.49 -8.53 12.75
N ALA A 58 -23.59 -8.30 12.05
CA ALA A 58 -24.86 -8.97 12.31
C ALA A 58 -24.93 -10.40 11.72
N SER A 59 -24.07 -10.73 10.74
CA SER A 59 -24.01 -12.05 10.10
C SER A 59 -22.60 -12.65 10.15
N THR A 60 -22.37 -13.62 11.04
CA THR A 60 -21.06 -14.32 11.17
C THR A 60 -20.83 -15.35 10.05
N SER A 61 -21.00 -14.95 8.79
CA SER A 61 -20.83 -15.83 7.64
C SER A 61 -19.41 -15.75 7.07
N LEU A 62 -18.71 -16.89 7.04
CA LEU A 62 -17.35 -17.00 6.49
C LEU A 62 -17.28 -16.55 5.02
N LEU A 63 -18.30 -16.88 4.23
CA LEU A 63 -18.38 -16.52 2.81
C LEU A 63 -18.33 -15.00 2.61
N PHE A 64 -19.01 -14.23 3.46
CA PHE A 64 -19.09 -12.77 3.31
C PHE A 64 -17.76 -12.10 3.71
N VAL A 65 -17.09 -12.62 4.75
CA VAL A 65 -15.73 -12.18 5.13
C VAL A 65 -14.73 -12.46 4.00
N LEU A 66 -14.75 -13.65 3.40
CA LEU A 66 -13.88 -14.01 2.28
C LEU A 66 -14.15 -13.14 1.04
N LEU A 67 -15.41 -12.86 0.74
CA LEU A 67 -15.80 -12.01 -0.39
C LEU A 67 -15.23 -10.59 -0.23
N ILE A 68 -15.38 -10.00 0.95
CA ILE A 68 -14.83 -8.66 1.22
C ILE A 68 -13.31 -8.68 1.23
N ALA A 69 -12.67 -9.68 1.83
CA ALA A 69 -11.22 -9.83 1.77
C ALA A 69 -10.72 -9.87 0.33
N LEU A 70 -11.39 -10.63 -0.54
CA LEU A 70 -11.04 -10.73 -1.97
C LEU A 70 -11.20 -9.40 -2.71
N ILE A 71 -12.27 -8.64 -2.43
CA ILE A 71 -12.45 -7.28 -2.96
C ILE A 71 -11.31 -6.38 -2.49
N MET A 72 -10.99 -6.39 -1.19
CA MET A 72 -9.91 -5.56 -0.62
C MET A 72 -8.55 -5.86 -1.26
N ILE A 73 -8.20 -7.13 -1.41
CA ILE A 73 -6.94 -7.56 -2.05
C ILE A 73 -6.90 -7.11 -3.51
N SER A 74 -8.00 -7.28 -4.24
CA SER A 74 -8.09 -6.90 -5.66
C SER A 74 -7.94 -5.38 -5.86
N VAL A 75 -8.65 -4.59 -5.04
CA VAL A 75 -8.59 -3.12 -5.07
C VAL A 75 -7.20 -2.63 -4.67
N ALA A 76 -6.59 -3.22 -3.63
CA ALA A 76 -5.24 -2.87 -3.19
C ALA A 76 -4.19 -3.19 -4.28
N GLY A 77 -4.28 -4.36 -4.91
CA GLY A 77 -3.44 -4.73 -6.05
C GLY A 77 -3.55 -3.76 -7.22
N TRP A 78 -4.76 -3.29 -7.52
CA TRP A 78 -5.00 -2.30 -8.56
C TRP A 78 -4.45 -0.91 -8.21
N GLU A 79 -4.60 -0.50 -6.95
CA GLU A 79 -4.07 0.78 -6.46
C GLU A 79 -2.53 0.81 -6.53
N ILE A 80 -1.82 -0.30 -6.24
CA ILE A 80 -0.35 -0.41 -6.40
C ILE A 80 0.07 -0.03 -7.82
N LEU A 81 -0.62 -0.59 -8.82
CA LEU A 81 -0.32 -0.34 -10.23
C LEU A 81 -0.68 1.08 -10.66
N SER A 82 -1.75 1.63 -10.10
CA SER A 82 -2.21 2.99 -10.41
C SER A 82 -1.20 4.05 -9.96
N ARG A 83 -0.42 3.76 -8.90
CA ARG A 83 0.59 4.65 -8.31
C ARG A 83 1.91 4.70 -9.08
N GLN A 84 2.13 3.80 -10.04
CA GLN A 84 3.40 3.73 -10.78
C GLN A 84 3.50 4.84 -11.83
N GLN A 85 4.61 5.58 -11.85
CA GLN A 85 4.85 6.55 -12.92
C GLN A 85 5.04 5.86 -14.27
N ARG A 86 5.83 4.77 -14.27
CA ARG A 86 6.04 3.93 -15.45
C ARG A 86 5.20 2.65 -15.32
N LYS A 87 4.04 2.66 -15.97
CA LYS A 87 3.05 1.57 -15.87
C LYS A 87 3.61 0.27 -16.43
N LEU A 88 3.63 -0.77 -15.58
CA LEU A 88 3.92 -2.12 -16.01
C LEU A 88 2.86 -2.62 -17.00
N LYS A 89 3.28 -3.40 -17.99
CA LYS A 89 2.43 -3.93 -19.05
C LYS A 89 1.64 -5.15 -18.57
N GLY A 90 0.32 -5.10 -18.78
CA GLY A 90 -0.57 -6.26 -18.79
C GLY A 90 -0.96 -6.84 -17.43
N TRP A 91 -1.68 -7.97 -17.49
CA TRP A 91 -2.21 -8.73 -16.34
C TRP A 91 -1.11 -9.25 -15.40
N TRP A 92 0.13 -9.35 -15.90
CA TRP A 92 1.28 -9.79 -15.13
C TRP A 92 1.73 -8.81 -14.06
N GLY A 93 1.73 -7.50 -14.35
CA GLY A 93 2.04 -6.50 -13.34
C GLY A 93 1.06 -6.58 -12.17
N PHE A 94 -0.22 -6.85 -12.47
CA PHE A 94 -1.26 -7.10 -11.49
C PHE A 94 -1.00 -8.40 -10.73
N GLY A 95 -0.73 -9.51 -11.43
CA GLY A 95 -0.43 -10.79 -10.78
C GLY A 95 0.77 -10.73 -9.84
N ILE A 96 1.86 -10.07 -10.22
CA ILE A 96 3.06 -9.93 -9.36
C ILE A 96 2.75 -9.05 -8.15
N SER A 97 2.08 -7.91 -8.35
CA SER A 97 1.78 -6.96 -7.26
C SER A 97 0.76 -7.54 -6.29
N THR A 98 -0.39 -8.00 -6.81
CA THR A 98 -1.47 -8.61 -6.03
C THR A 98 -1.01 -9.91 -5.39
N GLY A 99 -0.25 -10.74 -6.10
CA GLY A 99 0.29 -11.99 -5.56
C GLY A 99 1.28 -11.75 -4.41
N SER A 100 2.22 -10.82 -4.56
CA SER A 100 3.16 -10.46 -3.49
C SER A 100 2.43 -9.88 -2.28
N LEU A 101 1.45 -9.01 -2.51
CA LEU A 101 0.61 -8.42 -1.46
C LEU A 101 -0.23 -9.49 -0.75
N PHE A 102 -0.86 -10.39 -1.51
CA PHE A 102 -1.67 -11.48 -0.98
C PHE A 102 -0.82 -12.40 -0.12
N VAL A 103 0.27 -12.96 -0.66
CA VAL A 103 1.12 -13.90 0.07
C VAL A 103 1.66 -13.25 1.35
N SER A 104 2.18 -12.02 1.28
CA SER A 104 2.72 -11.35 2.47
C SER A 104 1.65 -10.99 3.50
N SER A 105 0.60 -10.26 3.10
CA SER A 105 -0.39 -9.72 4.03
C SER A 105 -1.37 -10.78 4.53
N PHE A 106 -1.81 -11.71 3.67
CA PHE A 106 -2.75 -12.76 4.05
C PHE A 106 -2.10 -13.79 4.98
N LEU A 107 -0.89 -14.26 4.68
CA LEU A 107 -0.19 -15.22 5.55
C LEU A 107 0.05 -14.65 6.94
N ILE A 108 0.47 -13.39 7.05
CA ILE A 108 0.69 -12.74 8.35
C ILE A 108 -0.62 -12.52 9.08
N THR A 109 -1.69 -12.12 8.37
CA THR A 109 -3.02 -11.98 8.97
C THR A 109 -3.49 -13.31 9.56
N LEU A 110 -3.38 -14.40 8.79
CA LEU A 110 -3.74 -15.73 9.27
C LEU A 110 -2.89 -16.15 10.47
N LEU A 111 -1.56 -16.02 10.38
CA LEU A 111 -0.67 -16.32 11.51
C LEU A 111 -1.08 -15.57 12.77
N CYS A 112 -1.36 -14.27 12.66
CA CYS A 112 -1.81 -13.48 13.80
C CYS A 112 -3.13 -13.95 14.40
N LEU A 113 -4.13 -14.21 13.54
CA LEU A 113 -5.46 -14.62 13.99
C LEU A 113 -5.41 -15.98 14.69
N PHE A 114 -4.60 -16.92 14.19
CA PHE A 114 -4.45 -18.25 14.77
C PHE A 114 -3.56 -18.28 16.03
N THR A 115 -2.44 -17.56 16.03
CA THR A 115 -1.44 -17.72 17.11
C THR A 115 -1.59 -16.70 18.23
N VAL A 116 -1.90 -15.44 17.91
CA VAL A 116 -1.82 -14.34 18.88
C VAL A 116 -3.20 -13.90 19.37
N ILE A 117 -4.11 -13.61 18.44
CA ILE A 117 -5.44 -13.09 18.81
C ILE A 117 -6.35 -14.24 19.26
N GLN A 118 -6.15 -15.46 18.74
CA GLN A 118 -6.96 -16.64 19.02
C GLN A 118 -8.47 -16.33 18.97
N ALA A 119 -8.87 -15.59 17.94
CA ALA A 119 -10.28 -15.26 17.77
C ALA A 119 -11.07 -16.56 17.57
N ASP A 120 -12.16 -16.73 18.31
CA ASP A 120 -13.11 -17.82 18.11
C ASP A 120 -14.44 -17.25 17.58
N PRO A 121 -14.83 -17.52 16.32
CA PRO A 121 -14.06 -18.18 15.26
C PRO A 121 -12.93 -17.30 14.69
N TRP A 122 -11.89 -17.90 14.09
CA TRP A 122 -10.72 -17.17 13.55
C TRP A 122 -11.06 -16.13 12.49
N TYR A 123 -12.20 -16.30 11.81
CA TYR A 123 -12.74 -15.39 10.81
C TYR A 123 -13.67 -14.31 11.39
N SER A 124 -13.66 -14.11 12.71
CA SER A 124 -14.47 -13.09 13.37
C SER A 124 -14.27 -11.73 12.69
N PRO A 125 -15.33 -11.18 12.08
CA PRO A 125 -15.30 -9.92 11.36
C PRO A 125 -14.57 -8.75 11.99
N GLN A 126 -14.78 -8.57 13.29
CA GLN A 126 -14.29 -7.44 14.07
C GLN A 126 -12.76 -7.44 14.20
N TYR A 127 -12.13 -8.60 14.04
CA TYR A 127 -10.67 -8.76 14.05
C TYR A 127 -10.12 -8.93 12.63
N ALA A 128 -10.70 -9.84 11.85
CA ALA A 128 -10.15 -10.24 10.56
C ALA A 128 -10.10 -9.08 9.55
N ILE A 129 -11.19 -8.31 9.41
CA ILE A 129 -11.30 -7.26 8.39
C ILE A 129 -10.41 -6.06 8.73
N PRO A 130 -10.45 -5.48 9.95
CA PRO A 130 -9.56 -4.38 10.30
C PRO A 130 -8.08 -4.76 10.23
N LEU A 131 -7.72 -5.95 10.72
CA LEU A 131 -6.33 -6.42 10.69
C LEU A 131 -5.83 -6.58 9.25
N LEU A 132 -6.61 -7.25 8.40
CA LEU A 132 -6.30 -7.40 6.98
C LEU A 132 -6.20 -6.03 6.29
N GLY A 133 -7.14 -5.12 6.58
CA GLY A 133 -7.14 -3.77 6.00
C GLY A 133 -5.90 -2.95 6.35
N MET A 134 -5.48 -2.97 7.61
CA MET A 134 -4.25 -2.29 8.04
C MET A 134 -2.99 -2.91 7.42
N LEU A 135 -2.91 -4.25 7.37
CA LEU A 135 -1.79 -4.95 6.73
C LEU A 135 -1.73 -4.65 5.24
N LEU A 136 -2.85 -4.76 4.53
CA LEU A 136 -2.94 -4.46 3.10
C LEU A 136 -2.57 -3.00 2.83
N GLY A 137 -3.15 -2.02 3.53
CA GLY A 137 -2.92 -0.60 3.26
C GLY A 137 -1.45 -0.17 3.41
N ASN A 138 -0.78 -0.63 4.47
CA ASN A 138 0.62 -0.32 4.71
C ASN A 138 1.55 -1.09 3.76
N THR A 139 1.32 -2.40 3.59
CA THR A 139 2.13 -3.24 2.68
C THR A 139 1.99 -2.77 1.24
N MET A 140 0.78 -2.41 0.81
CA MET A 140 0.49 -1.83 -0.50
C MET A 140 1.29 -0.55 -0.75
N THR A 141 1.41 0.32 0.25
CA THR A 141 2.19 1.56 0.16
C THR A 141 3.68 1.25 0.01
N GLY A 142 4.23 0.34 0.81
CA GLY A 142 5.64 -0.07 0.70
C GLY A 142 5.96 -0.75 -0.63
N ILE A 143 5.10 -1.69 -1.08
CA ILE A 143 5.23 -2.35 -2.38
C ILE A 143 5.20 -1.32 -3.51
N ALA A 144 4.24 -0.39 -3.50
CA ALA A 144 4.11 0.62 -4.55
C ALA A 144 5.36 1.50 -4.67
N LEU A 145 5.91 1.97 -3.53
CA LEU A 145 7.11 2.81 -3.49
C LEU A 145 8.37 2.05 -3.91
N GLY A 146 8.56 0.83 -3.38
CA GLY A 146 9.72 0.01 -3.74
C GLY A 146 9.70 -0.37 -5.22
N MET A 147 8.54 -0.79 -5.72
CA MET A 147 8.34 -1.10 -7.13
C MET A 147 8.59 0.10 -8.05
N ASP A 148 8.03 1.27 -7.72
CA ASP A 148 8.21 2.48 -8.52
C ASP A 148 9.68 2.91 -8.54
N ARG A 149 10.36 2.86 -7.38
CA ARG A 149 11.79 3.18 -7.27
C ARG A 149 12.66 2.22 -8.08
N LEU A 150 12.40 0.91 -8.01
CA LEU A 150 13.13 -0.10 -8.79
C LEU A 150 13.00 0.16 -10.30
N VAL A 151 11.76 0.33 -10.79
CA VAL A 151 11.49 0.52 -12.22
C VAL A 151 12.06 1.84 -12.73
N GLN A 152 11.92 2.93 -11.98
CA GLN A 152 12.46 4.23 -12.37
C GLN A 152 13.99 4.24 -12.40
N ASN A 153 14.63 3.75 -11.35
CA ASN A 153 16.09 3.74 -11.27
C ASN A 153 16.68 2.80 -12.32
N ALA A 154 16.08 1.63 -12.55
CA ALA A 154 16.49 0.74 -13.63
C ALA A 154 16.40 1.42 -15.00
N TRP A 155 15.32 2.16 -15.25
CA TRP A 155 15.14 2.89 -16.50
C TRP A 155 16.17 4.01 -16.68
N GLN A 156 16.40 4.82 -15.64
CA GLN A 156 17.34 5.94 -15.67
C GLN A 156 18.80 5.48 -15.78
N GLN A 157 19.16 4.41 -15.06
CA GLN A 157 20.52 3.87 -14.99
C GLN A 157 20.75 2.73 -16.00
N ARG A 158 19.91 2.62 -17.03
CA ARG A 158 20.03 1.60 -18.08
C ARG A 158 21.46 1.49 -18.66
N PRO A 159 22.15 2.58 -19.04
CA PRO A 159 23.51 2.49 -19.56
C PRO A 159 24.49 1.89 -18.56
N VAL A 160 24.31 2.18 -17.27
CA VAL A 160 25.15 1.67 -16.18
C VAL A 160 24.94 0.17 -16.00
N ILE A 161 23.69 -0.30 -16.07
CA ILE A 161 23.37 -1.73 -15.99
C ILE A 161 23.99 -2.47 -17.18
N GLU A 162 23.84 -1.93 -18.40
CA GLU A 162 24.42 -2.53 -19.61
C GLU A 162 25.95 -2.57 -19.55
N GLN A 163 26.59 -1.52 -19.05
CA GLN A 163 28.04 -1.49 -18.82
C GLN A 163 28.49 -2.56 -17.83
N ARG A 164 27.78 -2.73 -16.70
CA ARG A 164 28.09 -3.78 -15.72
C ARG A 164 27.99 -5.18 -16.33
N LEU A 165 26.95 -5.44 -17.13
CA LEU A 165 26.80 -6.70 -17.87
C LEU A 165 27.95 -6.91 -18.87
N MET A 166 28.37 -5.87 -19.59
CA MET A 166 29.51 -5.93 -20.53
C MET A 166 30.84 -6.23 -19.83
N LEU A 167 30.99 -5.82 -18.57
CA LEU A 167 32.14 -6.16 -17.72
C LEU A 167 32.07 -7.59 -17.15
N GLY A 168 31.06 -8.38 -17.53
CA GLY A 168 30.91 -9.77 -17.10
C GLY A 168 30.19 -9.95 -15.75
N GLN A 169 29.58 -8.89 -15.20
CA GLN A 169 28.73 -9.03 -14.01
C GLN A 169 27.42 -9.73 -14.38
N THR A 170 26.90 -10.55 -13.47
CA THR A 170 25.58 -11.19 -13.65
C THR A 170 24.45 -10.17 -13.50
N ALA A 171 23.26 -10.49 -14.00
CA ALA A 171 22.06 -9.65 -13.86
C ALA A 171 21.76 -9.27 -12.39
N GLU A 172 21.93 -10.22 -11.47
CA GLU A 172 21.77 -10.04 -10.03
C GLU A 172 22.76 -9.02 -9.46
N GLN A 173 24.03 -9.10 -9.86
CA GLN A 173 25.07 -8.15 -9.44
C GLN A 173 24.80 -6.76 -10.01
N ALA A 174 24.43 -6.69 -11.30
CA ALA A 174 24.24 -5.43 -12.00
C ALA A 174 23.13 -4.57 -11.38
N ILE A 175 22.06 -5.18 -10.86
CA ILE A 175 20.90 -4.48 -10.26
C ILE A 175 20.95 -4.35 -8.74
N THR A 176 21.93 -4.94 -8.05
CA THR A 176 21.91 -5.06 -6.58
C THR A 176 21.78 -3.71 -5.86
N ASP A 177 22.51 -2.68 -6.30
CA ASP A 177 22.44 -1.34 -5.70
C ASP A 177 21.04 -0.72 -5.86
N ILE A 178 20.48 -0.85 -7.07
CA ILE A 178 19.15 -0.35 -7.41
C ILE A 178 18.08 -1.05 -6.56
N ARG A 179 18.19 -2.37 -6.41
CA ARG A 179 17.29 -3.17 -5.57
C ARG A 179 17.39 -2.78 -4.09
N ARG A 180 18.59 -2.51 -3.59
CA ARG A 180 18.83 -2.09 -2.20
C ARG A 180 18.19 -0.73 -1.92
N GLU A 181 18.32 0.21 -2.85
CA GLU A 181 17.70 1.52 -2.74
C GLU A 181 16.17 1.43 -2.82
N ALA A 182 15.64 0.60 -3.72
CA ALA A 182 14.21 0.33 -3.82
C ALA A 182 13.63 -0.31 -2.55
N MET A 183 14.34 -1.25 -1.94
CA MET A 183 13.96 -1.85 -0.65
C MET A 183 13.89 -0.79 0.45
N ARG A 184 14.88 0.11 0.52
CA ARG A 184 14.84 1.24 1.48
C ARG A 184 13.64 2.13 1.22
N ALA A 185 13.37 2.51 -0.02
CA ALA A 185 12.22 3.35 -0.37
C ALA A 185 10.88 2.72 0.06
N GLY A 186 10.71 1.41 -0.09
CA GLY A 186 9.52 0.69 0.35
C GLY A 186 9.38 0.54 1.87
N MET A 187 10.49 0.43 2.60
CA MET A 187 10.49 0.21 4.06
C MET A 187 10.51 1.48 4.90
N ILE A 188 11.02 2.60 4.37
CA ILE A 188 11.12 3.86 5.11
C ILE A 188 9.79 4.28 5.77
N PRO A 189 8.62 4.22 5.09
CA PRO A 189 7.36 4.63 5.72
C PRO A 189 7.04 3.85 7.00
N ILE A 190 7.21 2.53 7.02
CA ILE A 190 6.92 1.73 8.22
C ILE A 190 7.98 1.91 9.31
N ILE A 191 9.25 2.09 8.93
CA ILE A 191 10.32 2.43 9.88
C ILE A 191 10.02 3.78 10.56
N ASN A 192 9.63 4.79 9.78
CA ASN A 192 9.29 6.11 10.31
C ASN A 192 8.04 6.05 11.21
N SER A 193 7.01 5.30 10.82
CA SER A 193 5.82 5.09 11.65
C SER A 193 6.17 4.43 12.98
N MET A 194 7.05 3.42 13.00
CA MET A 194 7.50 2.78 14.25
C MET A 194 8.35 3.72 15.10
N ALA A 195 9.23 4.53 14.50
CA ALA A 195 10.08 5.47 15.23
C ALA A 195 9.28 6.61 15.88
N ALA A 196 8.20 7.06 15.24
CA ALA A 196 7.33 8.12 15.75
C ALA A 196 6.24 7.62 16.71
N ALA A 197 5.89 6.33 16.66
CA ALA A 197 4.83 5.75 17.46
C ALA A 197 5.11 5.87 18.96
N GLY A 198 4.16 6.42 19.71
CA GLY A 198 4.24 6.58 21.17
C GLY A 198 5.00 7.81 21.66
N LEU A 199 5.84 8.43 20.82
CA LEU A 199 6.55 9.68 21.15
C LEU A 199 5.90 10.92 20.49
N VAL A 200 5.64 10.84 19.18
CA VAL A 200 5.12 11.97 18.39
C VAL A 200 3.66 11.74 17.99
N SER A 201 3.28 10.49 17.76
CA SER A 201 1.93 10.14 17.35
C SER A 201 1.41 8.94 18.14
N LEU A 202 0.17 9.05 18.63
CA LEU A 202 -0.60 7.91 19.11
C LEU A 202 -1.36 7.30 17.92
N PRO A 203 -1.07 6.04 17.53
CA PRO A 203 -1.77 5.41 16.42
C PRO A 203 -3.30 5.40 16.60
N GLY A 204 -4.02 5.45 15.48
CA GLY A 204 -5.48 5.64 15.50
C GLY A 204 -6.26 4.55 16.23
N MET A 205 -5.89 3.27 16.05
CA MET A 205 -6.54 2.16 16.76
C MET A 205 -6.30 2.24 18.27
N MET A 206 -5.06 2.50 18.69
CA MET A 206 -4.72 2.67 20.10
C MET A 206 -5.51 3.84 20.72
N THR A 207 -5.55 4.99 20.04
CA THR A 207 -6.33 6.16 20.50
C THR A 207 -7.82 5.82 20.56
N GLY A 208 -8.36 5.12 19.56
CA GLY A 208 -9.75 4.66 19.54
C GLY A 208 -10.11 3.74 20.70
N GLN A 209 -9.24 2.78 21.03
CA GLN A 209 -9.41 1.89 22.18
C GLN A 209 -9.40 2.65 23.51
N ILE A 210 -8.46 3.60 23.66
CA ILE A 210 -8.38 4.44 24.87
C ILE A 210 -9.63 5.33 25.01
N LEU A 211 -10.09 5.96 23.92
CA LEU A 211 -11.31 6.77 23.91
C LEU A 211 -12.57 5.94 24.18
N ALA A 212 -12.56 4.66 23.81
CA ALA A 212 -13.61 3.69 24.13
C ALA A 212 -13.53 3.15 25.57
N GLY A 213 -12.53 3.55 26.36
CA GLY A 213 -12.38 3.19 27.78
C GLY A 213 -11.52 1.96 28.06
N ALA A 214 -10.80 1.42 27.06
CA ALA A 214 -9.86 0.33 27.28
C ALA A 214 -8.65 0.80 28.10
N ALA A 215 -8.04 -0.13 28.86
CA ALA A 215 -6.83 0.16 29.62
C ALA A 215 -5.69 0.57 28.66
N PRO A 216 -5.00 1.71 28.88
CA PRO A 216 -3.93 2.17 27.98
C PRO A 216 -2.84 1.13 27.75
N VAL A 217 -2.48 0.37 28.80
CA VAL A 217 -1.45 -0.67 28.72
C VAL A 217 -1.83 -1.80 27.75
N GLU A 218 -3.11 -2.17 27.68
CA GLU A 218 -3.57 -3.19 26.73
C GLU A 218 -3.56 -2.65 25.29
N ALA A 219 -4.03 -1.41 25.10
CA ALA A 219 -4.01 -0.75 23.80
C ALA A 219 -2.58 -0.62 23.23
N VAL A 220 -1.59 -0.33 24.09
CA VAL A 220 -0.17 -0.32 23.71
C VAL A 220 0.31 -1.69 23.23
N LYS A 221 -0.03 -2.78 23.95
CA LYS A 221 0.39 -4.15 23.56
C LYS A 221 -0.15 -4.54 22.18
N TYR A 222 -1.44 -4.26 21.92
CA TYR A 222 -2.03 -4.48 20.60
C TYR A 222 -1.35 -3.65 19.52
N GLN A 223 -1.02 -2.39 19.83
CA GLN A 223 -0.37 -1.52 18.87
C GLN A 223 1.05 -1.96 18.51
N ILE A 224 1.85 -2.42 19.49
CA ILE A 224 3.18 -2.99 19.26
C ILE A 224 3.08 -4.22 18.35
N LEU A 225 2.17 -5.13 18.67
CA LEU A 225 1.91 -6.33 17.85
C LEU A 225 1.59 -5.95 16.41
N ILE A 226 0.66 -5.02 16.18
CA ILE A 226 0.25 -4.57 14.85
C ILE A 226 1.42 -3.94 14.09
N MET A 227 2.23 -3.11 14.74
CA MET A 227 3.40 -2.50 14.09
C MET A 227 4.41 -3.54 13.60
N PHE A 228 4.69 -4.57 14.41
CA PHE A 228 5.62 -5.64 14.02
C PHE A 228 5.08 -6.51 12.88
N MET A 229 3.78 -6.77 12.88
CA MET A 229 3.14 -7.51 11.79
C MET A 229 3.12 -6.72 10.48
N ILE A 230 2.80 -5.43 10.55
CA ILE A 230 2.83 -4.55 9.39
C ILE A 230 4.26 -4.42 8.84
N SER A 231 5.25 -4.26 9.72
CA SER A 231 6.66 -4.23 9.34
C SER A 231 7.09 -5.50 8.62
N SER A 232 6.74 -6.67 9.19
CA SER A 232 7.03 -7.97 8.60
C SER A 232 6.32 -8.16 7.25
N GLY A 233 5.04 -7.78 7.15
CA GLY A 233 4.25 -7.90 5.92
C GLY A 233 4.73 -6.98 4.82
N THR A 234 5.04 -5.74 5.18
CA THR A 234 5.64 -4.77 4.26
C THR A 234 6.99 -5.28 3.77
N GLY A 235 7.85 -5.76 4.68
CA GLY A 235 9.16 -6.31 4.32
C GLY A 235 9.07 -7.50 3.37
N LEU A 236 8.27 -8.51 3.71
CA LEU A 236 8.07 -9.68 2.84
C LEU A 236 7.44 -9.30 1.51
N GLY A 237 6.45 -8.41 1.51
CA GLY A 237 5.79 -7.94 0.29
C GLY A 237 6.73 -7.20 -0.64
N VAL A 238 7.54 -6.27 -0.10
CA VAL A 238 8.54 -5.51 -0.85
C VAL A 238 9.65 -6.43 -1.36
N ILE A 239 10.17 -7.34 -0.55
CA ILE A 239 11.19 -8.31 -1.01
C ILE A 239 10.65 -9.15 -2.17
N SER A 240 9.44 -9.69 -2.01
CA SER A 240 8.78 -10.54 -3.02
C SER A 240 8.59 -9.81 -4.34
N VAL A 241 8.04 -8.59 -4.30
CA VAL A 241 7.78 -7.80 -5.52
C VAL A 241 9.09 -7.40 -6.21
N LEU A 242 10.10 -6.97 -5.43
CA LEU A 242 11.38 -6.54 -5.99
C LEU A 242 12.12 -7.71 -6.62
N TRP A 243 12.09 -8.89 -6.00
CA TRP A 243 12.70 -10.09 -6.54
C TRP A 243 12.02 -10.52 -7.85
N LEU A 244 10.69 -10.60 -7.87
CA LEU A 244 9.91 -10.99 -9.05
C LEU A 244 10.10 -10.01 -10.23
N ILE A 245 10.12 -8.70 -9.95
CA ILE A 245 10.33 -7.68 -10.99
C ILE A 245 11.76 -7.69 -11.49
N SER A 246 12.75 -7.83 -10.60
CA SER A 246 14.17 -7.89 -10.98
C SER A 246 14.44 -9.07 -11.90
N LYS A 247 13.95 -10.27 -11.56
CA LYS A 247 14.09 -11.46 -12.41
C LYS A 247 13.50 -11.27 -13.81
N ARG A 248 12.44 -10.48 -13.92
CA ARG A 248 11.76 -10.22 -15.19
C ARG A 248 12.32 -9.03 -15.98
N LEU A 249 13.15 -8.21 -15.35
CA LEU A 249 13.84 -7.11 -16.01
C LEU A 249 14.90 -7.63 -16.99
N PHE A 250 15.42 -8.82 -16.72
CA PHE A 250 16.38 -9.51 -17.55
C PHE A 250 15.72 -10.66 -18.30
N ASP A 251 16.10 -10.83 -19.57
CA ASP A 251 15.73 -11.98 -20.39
C ASP A 251 16.60 -13.21 -20.04
N GLU A 252 16.31 -14.40 -20.59
CA GLU A 252 17.10 -15.63 -20.35
C GLU A 252 18.58 -15.48 -20.70
N ARG A 253 18.93 -14.48 -21.53
CA ARG A 253 20.29 -14.13 -21.92
C ARG A 253 20.89 -12.98 -21.08
N GLU A 254 20.33 -12.69 -19.92
CA GLU A 254 20.68 -11.57 -19.03
C GLU A 254 20.61 -10.18 -19.70
N ARG A 255 19.83 -10.06 -20.79
CA ARG A 255 19.65 -8.79 -21.50
C ARG A 255 18.54 -7.98 -20.86
N LEU A 256 18.77 -6.69 -20.69
CA LEU A 256 17.78 -5.77 -20.13
C LEU A 256 16.57 -5.59 -21.09
N CYS A 257 15.40 -6.14 -20.73
CA CYS A 257 14.19 -6.07 -21.57
C CYS A 257 13.11 -5.13 -21.00
N PHE A 258 13.23 -3.83 -21.28
CA PHE A 258 12.14 -2.90 -20.93
C PHE A 258 10.88 -3.07 -21.79
N LYS A 259 11.00 -3.57 -23.02
CA LYS A 259 9.86 -3.85 -23.91
C LYS A 259 8.92 -4.92 -23.32
N CYS A 260 9.46 -5.78 -22.46
CA CYS A 260 8.73 -6.83 -21.75
C CYS A 260 7.94 -6.29 -20.55
N LEU A 261 8.42 -5.20 -19.92
CA LEU A 261 7.89 -4.68 -18.67
C LEU A 261 7.05 -3.42 -18.80
N LEU A 262 7.39 -2.49 -19.70
CA LEU A 262 6.73 -1.20 -19.80
C LEU A 262 5.66 -1.20 -20.89
N LYS A 263 4.51 -0.58 -20.61
CA LYS A 263 3.54 -0.27 -21.66
C LYS A 263 4.22 0.71 -22.64
N PRO A 264 4.13 0.50 -23.97
CA PRO A 264 4.68 1.45 -24.91
C PRO A 264 4.05 2.81 -24.62
N GLU A 265 4.90 3.81 -24.38
CA GLU A 265 4.48 5.19 -24.19
C GLU A 265 3.72 5.58 -25.46
N LYS A 266 2.41 5.86 -25.34
CA LYS A 266 1.66 6.39 -26.46
C LYS A 266 2.28 7.76 -26.76
N LEU A 267 2.98 7.86 -27.88
CA LEU A 267 3.24 9.13 -28.56
C LEU A 267 1.88 9.76 -28.85
N THR A 268 1.34 10.54 -27.91
CA THR A 268 0.13 11.32 -28.12
C THR A 268 0.42 12.75 -27.72
N ASN A 269 0.67 13.56 -28.77
CA ASN A 269 0.68 15.01 -28.83
C ASN A 269 1.77 15.76 -28.05
N ARG A 270 2.99 15.74 -28.61
CA ARG A 270 3.81 16.97 -28.71
C ARG A 270 3.66 17.57 -30.11
N THR A 271 2.47 18.09 -30.39
CA THR A 271 2.22 19.02 -31.51
C THR A 271 0.94 19.77 -31.16
N LYS A 272 0.99 21.11 -31.25
CA LYS A 272 0.12 22.13 -30.61
C LYS A 272 0.58 22.40 -29.16
N VAL A 273 1.29 23.48 -28.85
CA VAL A 273 1.11 24.87 -29.31
C VAL A 273 2.50 25.53 -29.42
N GLN A 274 2.86 25.92 -30.65
CA GLN A 274 3.52 27.20 -30.92
C GLN A 274 2.42 28.26 -30.94
#